data_AF-A0A1D8U026-F1
#
_entry.id   AF-A0A1D8U026-F1
#
_cell.length_a   1.000
_cell.length_b   1.000
_cell.length_c   1.000
_cell.angle_alpha   90.00
_cell.angle_beta   90.00
_cell.angle_gamma   90.00
#
_symmetry.space_group_name_H-M   'P 1'
#
loop_
_entity.id
_entity.type
_entity.pdbx_description
1 polymer ?
#
loop_
_entity_poly.entity_id
_entity_poly.type
_entity_poly.pdbx_seq_one_letter_code
_entity_poly.pdbx_strand_id
1 'polypeptide(L)'
;MVFYNLFVHLRKNLHKNKKIGNNKLALFPIDSTIVTLTSKLLWSQGFNQVKLFSGLNLLTAEPGGIMIHFGQGHDSKYGDNTIESTPENGVGVMDRGFASLERIKNLKIKYNRYFVLRINNNFKLEMLEDGQYIIGTGKDQVKVRLVNFCDLETKTEFRLVTNLPETGEAGRSNEDIADFYRLFEVTVREWSL
;
A
#
# COMPACT_ATOMS: atom_id res chain seq x y z
N MET A 1 3.43 23.74 -15.14
CA MET A 1 1.95 23.61 -15.17
C MET A 1 1.44 22.74 -16.34
N VAL A 2 2.05 22.81 -17.54
CA VAL A 2 1.63 22.02 -18.72
C VAL A 2 1.61 20.50 -18.48
N PHE A 3 2.67 19.93 -17.87
CA PHE A 3 2.76 18.49 -17.62
C PHE A 3 1.66 17.99 -16.66
N TYR A 4 1.40 18.73 -15.59
CA TYR A 4 0.31 18.42 -14.65
C TYR A 4 -1.05 18.45 -15.35
N ASN A 5 -1.31 19.46 -16.18
CA ASN A 5 -2.58 19.58 -16.90
C ASN A 5 -2.76 18.44 -17.93
N LEU A 6 -1.69 18.05 -18.63
CA LEU A 6 -1.70 16.91 -19.54
C LEU A 6 -1.99 15.60 -18.79
N PHE A 7 -1.30 15.39 -17.67
CA PHE A 7 -1.52 14.22 -16.82
C PHE A 7 -2.97 14.14 -16.31
N VAL A 8 -3.51 15.24 -15.79
CA VAL A 8 -4.92 15.30 -15.33
C VAL A 8 -5.89 15.02 -16.48
N HIS A 9 -5.62 15.54 -17.69
CA HIS A 9 -6.45 15.30 -18.86
C HIS A 9 -6.43 13.82 -19.30
N LEU A 10 -5.25 13.22 -19.42
CA LEU A 10 -5.08 11.81 -19.78
C LEU A 10 -5.75 10.89 -18.75
N ARG A 11 -5.61 11.21 -17.46
CA ARG A 11 -6.27 10.48 -16.37
C ARG A 11 -7.79 10.50 -16.52
N LYS A 12 -8.40 11.66 -16.83
CA LYS A 12 -9.86 11.75 -17.03
C LYS A 12 -10.35 10.86 -18.18
N ASN A 13 -9.52 10.63 -19.20
CA ASN A 13 -9.87 9.76 -20.32
C ASN A 13 -9.79 8.26 -19.97
N LEU A 14 -8.94 7.88 -19.01
CA LEU A 14 -8.84 6.51 -18.50
C LEU A 14 -10.03 6.08 -17.63
N HIS A 15 -10.68 7.01 -16.91
CA HIS A 15 -11.82 6.74 -16.01
C HIS A 15 -13.14 6.34 -16.70
N LYS A 16 -13.12 6.01 -18.00
CA LYS A 16 -14.30 5.59 -18.74
C LYS A 16 -14.41 4.07 -18.71
N ASN A 17 -15.24 3.60 -17.80
CA ASN A 17 -15.80 2.25 -17.69
C ASN A 17 -14.97 1.26 -16.86
N LYS A 18 -15.40 1.04 -15.61
CA LYS A 18 -15.79 -0.26 -15.04
C LYS A 18 -16.41 -0.05 -13.66
N LYS A 19 -17.68 -0.43 -13.49
CA LYS A 19 -18.35 -0.42 -12.17
C LYS A 19 -17.96 -1.70 -11.44
N ILE A 20 -17.36 -1.56 -10.25
CA ILE A 20 -17.17 -2.68 -9.32
C ILE A 20 -18.52 -2.95 -8.65
N GLY A 21 -18.92 -4.22 -8.54
CA GLY A 21 -20.11 -4.59 -7.78
C GLY A 21 -19.87 -4.40 -6.28
N ASN A 22 -20.85 -3.83 -5.57
CA ASN A 22 -20.72 -3.35 -4.18
C ASN A 22 -20.20 -4.38 -3.15
N ASN A 23 -20.21 -5.68 -3.45
CA ASN A 23 -19.87 -6.76 -2.50
C ASN A 23 -18.48 -7.40 -2.73
N LYS A 24 -17.65 -6.87 -3.64
CA LYS A 24 -16.30 -7.41 -3.87
C LYS A 24 -15.24 -6.47 -3.30
N LEU A 25 -14.39 -7.01 -2.42
CA LEU A 25 -13.17 -6.31 -2.01
C LEU A 25 -12.28 -6.09 -3.24
N ALA A 26 -11.86 -4.86 -3.46
CA ALA A 26 -10.94 -4.52 -4.54
C ALA A 26 -9.52 -4.45 -3.99
N LEU A 27 -8.65 -5.37 -4.42
CA LEU A 27 -7.23 -5.26 -4.09
C LEU A 27 -6.65 -4.02 -4.77
N PHE A 28 -5.94 -3.25 -3.98
CA PHE A 28 -5.31 -2.01 -4.40
C PHE A 28 -3.82 -2.03 -3.98
N PRO A 29 -2.97 -2.80 -4.69
CA PRO A 29 -1.52 -2.72 -4.55
C PRO A 29 -1.05 -1.27 -4.62
N ILE A 30 -0.25 -0.84 -3.64
CA ILE A 30 0.36 0.48 -3.60
C ILE A 30 1.87 0.29 -3.63
N ASP A 31 2.52 0.96 -4.57
CA ASP A 31 3.97 0.94 -4.71
C ASP A 31 4.52 2.35 -5.02
N SER A 32 5.83 2.49 -4.86
CA SER A 32 6.57 3.68 -5.25
C SER A 32 7.71 3.31 -6.20
N THR A 33 7.79 4.01 -7.32
CA THR A 33 8.84 3.82 -8.33
C THR A 33 9.71 5.06 -8.41
N ILE A 34 11.04 4.89 -8.38
CA ILE A 34 11.99 5.97 -8.65
C ILE A 34 12.22 6.04 -10.17
N VAL A 35 11.90 7.18 -10.77
CA VAL A 35 12.11 7.44 -12.19
C VAL A 35 13.26 8.44 -12.34
N THR A 36 14.33 7.99 -12.97
CA THR A 36 15.44 8.88 -13.35
C THR A 36 15.02 9.73 -14.54
N LEU A 37 15.15 11.04 -14.40
CA LEU A 37 14.85 11.98 -15.46
C LEU A 37 16.10 12.12 -16.34
N THR A 38 15.93 12.33 -17.64
CA THR A 38 17.05 12.60 -18.58
C THR A 38 16.95 13.99 -19.22
N SER A 39 15.92 14.77 -18.86
CA SER A 39 15.69 16.11 -19.38
C SER A 39 16.77 17.07 -18.88
N LYS A 40 17.56 17.64 -19.81
CA LYS A 40 18.56 18.68 -19.51
C LYS A 40 17.97 19.88 -18.76
N LEU A 41 16.71 20.23 -19.05
CA LEU A 41 15.98 21.32 -18.37
C LEU A 41 15.69 21.00 -16.91
N LEU A 42 15.27 19.77 -16.60
CA LEU A 42 14.97 19.39 -15.21
C LEU A 42 16.27 19.21 -14.41
N TRP A 43 17.32 18.72 -15.07
CA TRP A 43 18.66 18.60 -14.48
C TRP A 43 19.26 19.96 -14.10
N SER A 44 19.12 20.98 -14.95
CA SER A 44 19.59 22.33 -14.61
C SER A 44 18.82 22.96 -13.43
N GLN A 45 17.64 22.44 -13.11
CA GLN A 45 16.83 22.81 -11.95
C GLN A 45 17.10 21.91 -10.72
N GLY A 46 18.05 20.97 -10.80
CA GLY A 46 18.39 20.05 -9.71
C GLY A 46 17.48 18.82 -9.59
N PHE A 47 16.57 18.61 -10.54
CA PHE A 47 15.65 17.46 -10.54
C PHE A 47 16.16 16.35 -11.45
N ASN A 48 16.95 15.45 -10.88
CA ASN A 48 17.53 14.31 -11.60
C ASN A 48 16.68 13.05 -11.48
N GLN A 49 15.83 12.98 -10.44
CA GLN A 49 14.98 11.82 -10.14
C GLN A 49 13.66 12.31 -9.56
N VAL A 50 12.60 11.55 -9.81
CA VAL A 50 11.30 11.70 -9.15
C VAL A 50 10.87 10.38 -8.56
N LYS A 51 10.10 10.46 -7.48
CA LYS A 51 9.45 9.29 -6.90
C LYS A 51 7.96 9.34 -7.22
N LEU A 52 7.51 8.37 -8.01
CA LEU A 52 6.11 8.18 -8.38
C LEU A 52 5.47 7.21 -7.40
N PHE A 53 4.44 7.65 -6.72
CA PHE A 53 3.59 6.79 -5.90
C PHE A 53 2.30 6.54 -6.66
N SER A 54 1.84 5.30 -6.69
CA SER A 54 0.56 4.95 -7.29
C SER A 54 0.04 3.65 -6.71
N GLY A 55 -1.28 3.50 -6.69
CA GLY A 55 -1.90 2.20 -6.56
C GLY A 55 -2.64 1.77 -7.81
N LEU A 56 -2.87 0.46 -7.97
CA LEU A 56 -3.66 -0.10 -9.07
C LEU A 56 -4.86 -0.84 -8.52
N ASN A 57 -6.05 -0.54 -9.03
CA ASN A 57 -7.21 -1.37 -8.75
C ASN A 57 -7.16 -2.64 -9.61
N LEU A 58 -6.97 -3.82 -8.99
CA LEU A 58 -6.83 -5.07 -9.75
C LEU A 58 -8.11 -5.52 -10.45
N LEU A 59 -9.29 -5.02 -10.05
CA LEU A 59 -10.56 -5.34 -10.71
C LEU A 59 -10.79 -4.49 -11.95
N THR A 60 -10.45 -3.20 -11.90
CA THR A 60 -10.70 -2.27 -13.01
C THR A 60 -9.49 -2.09 -13.92
N ALA A 61 -8.30 -2.43 -13.41
CA ALA A 61 -6.99 -2.04 -13.94
C ALA A 61 -6.76 -0.53 -13.97
N GLU A 62 -7.50 0.23 -13.15
CA GLU A 62 -7.35 1.69 -13.09
C GLU A 62 -6.32 2.09 -12.03
N PRO A 63 -5.34 2.95 -12.40
CA PRO A 63 -4.41 3.51 -11.44
C PRO A 63 -5.07 4.63 -10.61
N GLY A 64 -4.80 4.64 -9.32
CA GLY A 64 -5.28 5.66 -8.37
C GLY A 64 -4.15 6.18 -7.48
N GLY A 65 -4.42 7.27 -6.77
CA GLY A 65 -3.48 7.79 -5.76
C GLY A 65 -2.18 8.31 -6.30
N ILE A 66 -2.16 8.66 -7.58
CA ILE A 66 -0.94 9.05 -8.27
C ILE A 66 -0.40 10.34 -7.65
N MET A 67 0.80 10.25 -7.09
CA MET A 67 1.50 11.38 -6.50
C MET A 67 2.95 11.37 -6.98
N ILE A 68 3.42 12.51 -7.47
CA ILE A 68 4.79 12.69 -7.95
C ILE A 68 5.53 13.54 -6.92
N HIS A 69 6.57 12.98 -6.32
CA HIS A 69 7.48 13.68 -5.43
C HIS A 69 8.79 13.98 -6.17
N PHE A 70 9.15 15.26 -6.25
CA PHE A 70 10.41 15.69 -6.83
C PHE A 70 11.49 15.70 -5.74
N GLY A 71 12.47 14.79 -5.84
CA GLY A 71 13.54 14.61 -4.85
C GLY A 71 13.60 13.23 -4.22
N GLN A 72 14.42 13.09 -3.17
CA GLN A 72 14.58 11.86 -2.40
C GLN A 72 13.59 11.85 -1.22
N GLY A 73 12.68 10.87 -1.21
CA GLY A 73 11.65 10.77 -0.17
C GLY A 73 11.39 9.32 0.27
N HIS A 74 11.20 9.12 1.58
CA HIS A 74 10.81 7.83 2.15
C HIS A 74 9.31 7.56 1.97
N ASP A 75 8.95 6.32 1.68
CA ASP A 75 7.56 5.92 1.41
C ASP A 75 6.66 6.09 2.63
N SER A 76 7.24 5.86 3.81
CA SER A 76 6.66 6.13 5.12
C SER A 76 6.22 7.58 5.35
N LYS A 77 6.74 8.55 4.59
CA LYS A 77 6.45 10.00 4.77
C LYS A 77 5.54 10.60 3.71
N TYR A 78 5.54 10.06 2.50
CA TYR A 78 4.88 10.70 1.36
C TYR A 78 3.73 9.88 0.76
N GLY A 79 3.62 8.58 1.07
CA GLY A 79 2.56 7.71 0.52
C GLY A 79 1.12 7.99 1.00
N ASP A 80 0.89 8.94 1.91
CA ASP A 80 -0.43 9.13 2.54
C ASP A 80 -1.51 9.49 1.53
N ASN A 81 -1.23 10.39 0.58
CA ASN A 81 -2.17 10.75 -0.49
C ASN A 81 -2.52 9.55 -1.40
N THR A 82 -1.57 8.62 -1.59
CA THR A 82 -1.79 7.41 -2.39
C THR A 82 -2.67 6.42 -1.63
N ILE A 83 -2.47 6.29 -0.32
CA ILE A 83 -3.30 5.47 0.57
C ILE A 83 -4.72 6.02 0.67
N GLU A 84 -4.89 7.34 0.72
CA GLU A 84 -6.21 7.97 0.75
C GLU A 84 -7.01 7.76 -0.55
N SER A 85 -6.35 7.32 -1.62
CA SER A 85 -7.01 6.96 -2.86
C SER A 85 -7.51 5.52 -2.92
N THR A 86 -7.17 4.68 -1.92
CA THR A 86 -7.73 3.33 -1.81
C THR A 86 -9.25 3.44 -1.85
N PRO A 87 -9.92 2.75 -2.80
CA PRO A 87 -11.36 2.86 -2.97
C PRO A 87 -12.10 2.38 -1.72
N GLU A 88 -13.37 2.77 -1.57
CA GLU A 88 -14.25 2.14 -0.58
C GLU A 88 -14.36 0.63 -0.85
N ASN A 89 -14.39 -0.18 0.21
CA ASN A 89 -14.22 -1.64 0.13
C ASN A 89 -12.88 -2.09 -0.50
N GLY A 90 -11.94 -1.16 -0.67
CA GLY A 90 -10.60 -1.46 -1.17
C GLY A 90 -9.71 -2.00 -0.07
N VAL A 91 -8.80 -2.90 -0.45
CA VAL A 91 -7.71 -3.38 0.40
C VAL A 91 -6.41 -2.81 -0.13
N GLY A 92 -5.86 -1.81 0.55
CA GLY A 92 -4.53 -1.27 0.25
C GLY A 92 -3.45 -2.27 0.64
N VAL A 93 -2.76 -2.85 -0.34
CA VAL A 93 -1.67 -3.82 -0.08
C VAL A 93 -0.33 -3.12 -0.26
N MET A 94 0.54 -3.19 0.76
CA MET A 94 1.77 -2.40 0.86
C MET A 94 2.94 -3.21 1.42
N ASP A 95 4.15 -2.93 0.93
CA ASP A 95 5.39 -3.51 1.46
C ASP A 95 5.99 -2.67 2.62
N ARG A 96 6.99 -3.23 3.29
CA ARG A 96 7.69 -2.71 4.48
C ARG A 96 8.23 -1.29 4.35
N GLY A 97 8.49 -0.79 3.14
CA GLY A 97 8.90 0.60 2.91
C GLY A 97 7.85 1.61 3.38
N PHE A 98 6.57 1.23 3.35
CA PHE A 98 5.46 2.06 3.78
C PHE A 98 5.18 1.98 5.29
N ALA A 99 5.84 1.09 6.03
CA ALA A 99 5.50 0.82 7.42
C ALA A 99 5.97 1.91 8.39
N SER A 100 5.02 2.50 9.13
CA SER A 100 5.27 3.32 10.31
C SER A 100 4.14 3.13 11.33
N LEU A 101 4.45 3.30 12.63
CA LEU A 101 3.44 3.16 13.69
C LEU A 101 2.31 4.20 13.54
N GLU A 102 2.67 5.44 13.20
CA GLU A 102 1.71 6.52 12.93
C GLU A 102 0.76 6.13 11.79
N ARG A 103 1.29 5.62 10.68
CA ARG A 103 0.48 5.20 9.55
C ARG A 103 -0.44 4.04 9.89
N ILE A 104 0.03 3.04 10.64
CA ILE A 104 -0.80 1.92 11.08
C ILE A 104 -1.97 2.44 11.94
N LYS A 105 -1.71 3.36 12.88
CA LYS A 105 -2.76 4.00 13.68
C LYS A 105 -3.78 4.74 12.79
N ASN A 106 -3.30 5.51 11.81
CA ASN A 106 -4.15 6.26 10.87
C ASN A 106 -4.98 5.37 9.94
N LEU A 107 -4.43 4.27 9.46
CA LEU A 107 -5.13 3.32 8.60
C LEU A 107 -6.25 2.59 9.35
N LYS A 108 -6.04 2.23 10.61
CA LYS A 108 -7.02 1.52 11.43
C LYS A 108 -8.30 2.30 11.69
N ILE A 109 -8.24 3.63 11.73
CA ILE A 109 -9.41 4.48 12.01
C ILE A 109 -10.25 4.79 10.77
N LYS A 110 -9.77 4.45 9.56
CA LYS A 110 -10.51 4.72 8.32
C LYS A 110 -11.65 3.70 8.16
N TYR A 111 -12.89 4.19 8.11
CA TYR A 111 -14.07 3.35 7.93
C TYR A 111 -14.13 2.77 6.51
N ASN A 112 -14.53 1.50 6.42
CA ASN A 112 -14.75 0.76 5.16
C ASN A 112 -13.58 0.78 4.16
N ARG A 113 -12.36 0.94 4.68
CA ARG A 113 -11.11 0.85 3.93
C ARG A 113 -10.17 -0.07 4.67
N TYR A 114 -9.68 -1.06 3.95
CA TYR A 114 -8.89 -2.13 4.52
C TYR A 114 -7.44 -2.01 4.08
N PHE A 115 -6.53 -2.63 4.82
CA PHE A 115 -5.14 -2.68 4.42
C PHE A 115 -4.48 -4.01 4.78
N VAL A 116 -3.46 -4.37 4.01
CA VAL A 116 -2.50 -5.41 4.32
C VAL A 116 -1.11 -4.79 4.15
N LEU A 117 -0.41 -4.59 5.26
CA LEU A 117 0.89 -3.92 5.28
C LEU A 117 1.93 -4.86 5.85
N ARG A 118 2.96 -5.17 5.07
CA ARG A 118 4.14 -5.85 5.61
C ARG A 118 4.89 -4.91 6.54
N ILE A 119 5.26 -5.40 7.71
CA ILE A 119 6.14 -4.71 8.64
C ILE A 119 7.54 -5.35 8.66
N ASN A 120 8.52 -4.58 9.09
CA ASN A 120 9.88 -5.08 9.24
C ASN A 120 9.98 -5.97 10.50
N ASN A 121 10.89 -6.94 10.47
CA ASN A 121 11.06 -7.94 11.53
C ASN A 121 11.67 -7.34 12.81
N ASN A 122 12.17 -6.11 12.75
CA ASN A 122 12.70 -5.37 13.90
C ASN A 122 11.62 -4.71 14.77
N PHE A 123 10.35 -4.74 14.37
CA PHE A 123 9.26 -4.27 15.23
C PHE A 123 9.16 -5.16 16.47
N LYS A 124 9.09 -4.55 17.66
CA LYS A 124 8.76 -5.27 18.90
C LYS A 124 7.31 -5.72 18.83
N LEU A 125 7.08 -7.00 19.12
CA LEU A 125 5.77 -7.65 19.10
C LEU A 125 5.49 -8.27 20.47
N GLU A 126 4.25 -8.16 20.92
CA GLU A 126 3.75 -8.81 22.13
C GLU A 126 2.36 -9.37 21.82
N MET A 127 2.19 -10.69 21.92
CA MET A 127 0.91 -11.35 21.69
C MET A 127 0.02 -11.21 22.92
N LEU A 128 -1.24 -10.85 22.71
CA LEU A 128 -2.25 -10.75 23.74
C LEU A 128 -3.10 -12.02 23.81
N GLU A 129 -3.82 -12.18 24.92
CA GLU A 129 -4.68 -13.35 25.17
C GLU A 129 -5.81 -13.50 24.13
N ASP A 130 -6.23 -12.41 23.49
CA ASP A 130 -7.28 -12.41 22.46
C ASP A 130 -6.75 -12.72 21.05
N GLY A 131 -5.48 -13.13 20.92
CA GLY A 131 -4.84 -13.46 19.66
C GLY A 131 -4.36 -12.26 18.84
N GLN A 132 -4.62 -11.03 19.29
CA GLN A 132 -4.06 -9.82 18.67
C GLN A 132 -2.64 -9.54 19.18
N TYR A 133 -1.95 -8.61 18.53
CA TYR A 133 -0.57 -8.25 18.86
C TYR A 133 -0.48 -6.77 19.18
N ILE A 134 0.32 -6.41 20.19
CA ILE A 134 0.82 -5.05 20.36
C ILE A 134 2.11 -4.92 19.58
N ILE A 135 2.20 -3.90 18.73
CA ILE A 135 3.43 -3.53 18.03
C ILE A 135 3.95 -2.18 18.53
N GLY A 136 5.27 -2.06 18.67
CA GLY A 136 5.95 -0.83 19.10
C GLY A 136 6.45 -0.86 20.55
N THR A 137 6.87 0.30 21.07
CA THR A 137 7.57 0.41 22.36
C THR A 137 7.15 1.65 23.13
N GLY A 138 7.05 1.54 24.45
CA GLY A 138 6.75 2.69 25.33
C GLY A 138 5.35 3.24 25.07
N LYS A 139 5.24 4.56 24.90
CA LYS A 139 3.96 5.23 24.60
C LYS A 139 3.51 5.03 23.15
N ASP A 140 4.41 4.62 22.27
CA ASP A 140 4.13 4.38 20.86
C ASP A 140 3.87 2.91 20.60
N GLN A 141 2.66 2.50 20.98
CA GLN A 141 2.15 1.15 20.77
C GLN A 141 0.82 1.18 20.01
N VAL A 142 0.55 0.12 19.26
CA VAL A 142 -0.74 -0.09 18.60
C VAL A 142 -1.09 -1.58 18.61
N LYS A 143 -2.31 -1.88 19.04
CA LYS A 143 -2.88 -3.24 18.98
C LYS A 143 -3.29 -3.54 17.53
N VAL A 144 -2.96 -4.70 16.99
CA VAL A 144 -3.23 -5.04 15.58
C VAL A 144 -3.55 -6.53 15.42
N ARG A 145 -4.23 -6.88 14.32
CA ARG A 145 -4.22 -8.24 13.80
C ARG A 145 -2.91 -8.42 13.02
N LEU A 146 -2.14 -9.45 13.40
CA LEU A 146 -0.88 -9.81 12.77
C LEU A 146 -1.01 -11.20 12.14
N VAL A 147 -0.68 -11.31 10.86
CA VAL A 147 -0.55 -12.58 10.15
C VAL A 147 0.93 -12.83 9.89
N ASN A 148 1.44 -13.94 10.40
CA ASN A 148 2.83 -14.34 10.19
C ASN A 148 2.89 -15.64 9.38
N PHE A 149 3.68 -15.66 8.31
CA PHE A 149 3.98 -16.86 7.55
C PHE A 149 5.41 -16.85 7.04
N CYS A 150 5.92 -18.03 6.70
CA CYS A 150 7.26 -18.20 6.17
C CYS A 150 7.19 -18.82 4.77
N ASP A 151 7.95 -18.26 3.84
CA ASP A 151 8.27 -18.94 2.59
C ASP A 151 9.46 -19.87 2.85
N LEU A 152 9.23 -21.18 2.70
CA LEU A 152 10.22 -22.22 2.99
C LEU A 152 11.34 -22.28 1.95
N GLU A 153 11.07 -21.88 0.70
CA GLU A 153 12.06 -21.91 -0.37
C GLU A 153 13.08 -20.79 -0.19
N THR A 154 12.58 -19.57 0.01
CA THR A 154 13.44 -18.39 0.22
C THR A 154 13.88 -18.21 1.67
N LYS A 155 13.30 -18.99 2.60
CA LYS A 155 13.47 -18.84 4.06
C LYS A 155 13.12 -17.43 4.55
N THR A 156 12.14 -16.80 3.91
CA THR A 156 11.73 -15.43 4.23
C THR A 156 10.53 -15.44 5.17
N GLU A 157 10.66 -14.77 6.31
CA GLU A 157 9.55 -14.49 7.21
C GLU A 157 8.78 -13.24 6.75
N PHE A 158 7.45 -13.35 6.73
CA PHE A 158 6.53 -12.29 6.39
C PHE A 158 5.60 -11.99 7.56
N ARG A 159 5.64 -10.73 8.02
CA ARG A 159 4.79 -10.22 9.09
C ARG A 159 3.85 -9.17 8.52
N LEU A 160 2.57 -9.49 8.43
CA LEU A 160 1.54 -8.64 7.83
C LEU A 160 0.61 -8.08 8.91
N VAL A 161 0.45 -6.77 8.92
CA VAL A 161 -0.50 -6.05 9.76
C VAL A 161 -1.73 -5.72 8.94
N THR A 162 -2.91 -5.96 9.50
CA THR A 162 -4.18 -5.70 8.81
C THR A 162 -5.30 -5.25 9.76
N ASN A 163 -6.29 -4.54 9.21
CA ASN A 163 -7.59 -4.28 9.84
C ASN A 163 -8.73 -5.10 9.22
N LEU A 164 -8.44 -6.06 8.32
CA LEU A 164 -9.45 -6.98 7.81
C LEU A 164 -9.97 -7.84 8.97
N PRO A 165 -11.30 -7.93 9.14
CA PRO A 165 -11.87 -8.76 10.19
C PRO A 165 -11.68 -10.25 9.86
N GLU A 166 -11.73 -11.10 10.88
CA GLU A 166 -11.70 -12.57 10.69
C GLU A 166 -13.05 -13.11 10.20
N THR A 167 -14.14 -12.45 10.59
CA THR A 167 -15.51 -12.88 10.31
C THR A 167 -16.35 -11.72 9.77
N GLY A 168 -17.56 -12.03 9.27
CA GLY A 168 -18.46 -11.04 8.66
C GLY A 168 -18.28 -10.89 7.15
N GLU A 169 -18.94 -9.89 6.54
CA GLU A 169 -18.98 -9.71 5.08
C GLU A 169 -17.60 -9.43 4.46
N ALA A 170 -16.74 -8.69 5.17
CA ALA A 170 -15.34 -8.47 4.81
C ALA A 170 -14.36 -9.45 5.50
N GLY A 171 -14.88 -10.51 6.13
CA GLY A 171 -14.10 -11.51 6.87
C GLY A 171 -13.10 -12.23 5.97
N ARG A 172 -11.84 -12.30 6.39
CA ARG A 172 -10.75 -12.97 5.67
C ARG A 172 -9.92 -13.83 6.61
N SER A 173 -9.63 -15.05 6.19
CA SER A 173 -8.74 -15.97 6.92
C SER A 173 -7.30 -15.46 6.88
N ASN A 174 -6.40 -16.05 7.69
CA ASN A 174 -4.99 -15.67 7.65
C ASN A 174 -4.35 -16.08 6.31
N GLU A 175 -4.82 -17.17 5.71
CA GLU A 175 -4.42 -17.66 4.40
C GLU A 175 -4.81 -16.66 3.30
N ASP A 176 -6.03 -16.12 3.34
CA ASP A 176 -6.48 -15.10 2.38
C ASP A 176 -5.59 -13.85 2.43
N ILE A 177 -5.20 -13.42 3.64
CA ILE A 177 -4.31 -12.27 3.82
C ILE A 177 -2.92 -12.54 3.24
N ALA A 178 -2.40 -13.76 3.42
CA ALA A 178 -1.13 -14.18 2.83
C ALA A 178 -1.22 -14.20 1.30
N ASP A 179 -2.32 -14.69 0.74
CA ASP A 179 -2.55 -14.73 -0.72
C ASP A 179 -2.69 -13.32 -1.32
N PHE A 180 -3.36 -12.40 -0.62
CA PHE A 180 -3.41 -10.99 -1.04
C PHE A 180 -2.03 -10.37 -1.17
N TYR A 181 -1.14 -10.67 -0.21
CA TYR A 181 0.23 -10.17 -0.23
C TYR A 181 1.09 -10.86 -1.31
N ARG A 182 0.95 -12.17 -1.50
CA ARG A 182 1.66 -12.89 -2.58
C ARG A 182 1.27 -12.36 -3.97
N LEU A 183 -0.02 -12.12 -4.19
CA LEU A 183 -0.50 -11.52 -5.44
C LEU A 183 0.07 -10.11 -5.66
N PHE A 184 0.16 -9.32 -4.59
CA PHE A 184 0.84 -8.02 -4.60
C PHE A 184 2.31 -8.16 -5.02
N GLU A 185 3.07 -9.10 -4.44
CA GLU A 185 4.48 -9.29 -4.80
C GLU A 185 4.66 -9.67 -6.26
N VAL A 186 3.79 -10.54 -6.80
CA VAL A 186 3.82 -10.88 -8.24
C VAL A 186 3.52 -9.65 -9.10
N THR A 187 2.46 -8.90 -8.75
CA THR A 187 2.02 -7.73 -9.52
C THR A 187 3.07 -6.62 -9.54
N VAL A 188 3.66 -6.29 -8.39
CA VAL A 188 4.67 -5.22 -8.30
C VAL A 188 5.99 -5.62 -8.96
N ARG A 189 6.37 -6.91 -8.89
CA ARG A 189 7.54 -7.41 -9.62
C ARG A 189 7.39 -7.24 -11.13
N GLU A 190 6.20 -7.50 -11.68
CA GLU A 190 5.92 -7.31 -13.10
C GLU A 190 6.02 -5.84 -13.55
N TRP A 191 5.74 -4.86 -12.67
CA TRP A 191 5.86 -3.43 -13.00
C TRP A 191 7.29 -2.90 -12.91
N SER A 192 8.18 -3.63 -12.25
CA SER A 192 9.57 -3.24 -12.01
C SER A 192 10.52 -3.73 -13.10
N LEU A 193 10.01 -4.48 -14.09
CA LEU A 193 10.71 -4.99 -15.28
C LEU A 193 10.47 -4.06 -16.48
#